data_AF-D1A1D6-F1
#
_entry.id   AF-D1A1D6-F1
#
_cell.length_a   1.000
_cell.length_b   1.000
_cell.length_c   1.000
_cell.angle_alpha   90.00
_cell.angle_beta   90.00
_cell.angle_gamma   90.00
#
_symmetry.space_group_name_H-M   'P 1'
#
loop_
_entity.id
_entity.type
_entity.pdbx_description
1 polymer ?
#
loop_
_entity_poly.entity_id
_entity_poly.type
_entity_poly.pdbx_seq_one_letter_code
_entity_poly.pdbx_strand_id
1 'polypeptide(L)'
;MRAAGPEVWIATADGRDVVRADAIVVVRLDGGRVTAQLRDEARQAVTLIDGTTGVRPPPDFHRRLVRLVAELADASGAQLVRTVCDEGGWRWVAEPL
;
A
#
# COMPACT_ATOMS: atom_id res chain seq x y z
N MET A 1 11.54 -8.19 25.40
CA MET A 1 11.47 -7.03 24.47
C MET A 1 10.92 -7.53 23.16
N ARG A 2 9.80 -6.97 22.68
CA ARG A 2 9.35 -7.26 21.31
C ARG A 2 10.38 -6.57 20.40
N ALA A 3 11.11 -7.31 19.59
CA ALA A 3 11.82 -6.68 18.48
C ALA A 3 10.76 -5.89 17.71
N ALA A 4 10.98 -4.59 17.51
CA ALA A 4 10.15 -3.84 16.58
C ALA A 4 10.39 -4.52 15.22
N GLY A 5 9.43 -5.35 14.79
CA GLY A 5 9.45 -5.89 13.43
C GLY A 5 9.51 -4.72 12.44
N PRO A 6 10.00 -4.95 11.21
CA PRO A 6 10.08 -3.90 10.21
C PRO A 6 8.76 -3.14 10.09
N GLU A 7 8.88 -1.82 10.14
CA GLU A 7 7.73 -0.94 10.13
C GLU A 7 7.44 -0.52 8.70
N VAL A 8 6.50 -1.22 8.05
CA VAL A 8 6.10 -0.93 6.67
C VAL A 8 4.90 0.00 6.69
N TRP A 9 5.07 1.17 6.08
CA TRP A 9 4.05 2.20 5.87
C TRP A 9 3.65 2.25 4.41
N ILE A 10 2.40 2.58 4.12
CA ILE A 10 1.87 2.69 2.76
C ILE A 10 1.28 4.09 2.58
N ALA A 11 1.80 4.86 1.63
CA ALA A 11 1.28 6.18 1.30
C ALA A 11 0.04 6.08 0.39
N THR A 12 -0.91 6.99 0.60
CA THR A 12 -1.97 7.28 -0.37
C THR A 12 -1.38 7.94 -1.62
N ALA A 13 -2.05 7.81 -2.76
CA ALA A 13 -1.58 8.34 -4.04
C ALA A 13 -1.41 9.86 -4.05
N ASP A 14 -2.15 10.59 -3.21
CA ASP A 14 -1.99 12.04 -3.03
C ASP A 14 -0.87 12.41 -2.05
N GLY A 15 -0.24 11.42 -1.42
CA GLY A 15 0.87 11.58 -0.48
C GLY A 15 0.50 12.25 0.84
N ARG A 16 -0.79 12.40 1.14
CA ARG A 16 -1.25 13.13 2.34
C ARG A 16 -1.38 12.24 3.57
N ASP A 17 -1.68 10.97 3.36
CA ASP A 17 -1.87 10.00 4.43
C ASP A 17 -0.90 8.83 4.26
N VAL A 18 -0.47 8.27 5.38
CA VAL A 18 0.26 7.01 5.45
C VAL A 18 -0.45 6.06 6.40
N VAL A 19 -0.58 4.80 5.99
CA VAL A 19 -1.20 3.74 6.78
C VAL A 19 -0.19 2.64 7.09
N ARG A 20 -0.20 2.12 8.32
CA ARG A 20 0.62 0.96 8.66
C ARG A 20 0.13 -0.29 7.93
N ALA A 21 1.05 -1.04 7.33
CA ALA A 21 0.71 -2.27 6.63
C ALA A 21 0.13 -3.33 7.58
N ASP A 22 0.58 -3.40 8.83
CA ASP A 22 0.09 -4.37 9.83
C ASP A 22 -1.33 -4.08 10.33
N ALA A 23 -1.83 -2.85 10.12
CA ALA A 23 -3.21 -2.47 10.39
C ALA A 23 -4.19 -2.92 9.30
N ILE A 24 -3.70 -3.29 8.11
CA ILE A 24 -4.54 -3.66 6.96
C ILE A 24 -4.95 -5.13 7.06
N VAL A 25 -6.23 -5.39 6.85
CA VAL A 25 -6.81 -6.75 6.82
C VAL A 25 -7.32 -7.17 5.44
N VAL A 26 -7.65 -6.21 4.57
CA VAL A 26 -8.10 -6.47 3.19
C VAL A 26 -7.51 -5.42 2.26
N VAL A 27 -7.02 -5.83 1.09
CA VAL A 27 -6.70 -4.94 -0.02
C VAL A 27 -7.57 -5.33 -1.21
N ARG A 28 -8.25 -4.35 -1.81
CA ARG A 28 -9.14 -4.54 -2.95
C ARG A 28 -8.71 -3.66 -4.11
N LEU A 29 -8.76 -4.21 -5.32
CA LEU A 29 -8.77 -3.45 -6.58
C LEU A 29 -10.17 -3.56 -7.17
N ASP A 30 -10.82 -2.42 -7.40
CA ASP A 30 -12.13 -2.35 -8.04
C ASP A 30 -12.23 -1.08 -8.89
N GLY A 31 -12.64 -1.20 -10.16
CA GLY A 31 -12.81 -0.04 -11.05
C GLY A 31 -11.58 0.84 -11.25
N GLY A 32 -10.36 0.36 -10.94
CA GLY A 32 -9.12 1.15 -10.97
C GLY A 32 -8.79 1.86 -9.65
N ARG A 33 -9.65 1.74 -8.64
CA ARG A 33 -9.42 2.17 -7.27
C ARG A 33 -8.76 1.05 -6.47
N VAL A 34 -7.77 1.41 -5.66
CA VAL A 34 -7.20 0.51 -4.65
C VAL A 34 -7.62 1.00 -3.28
N THR A 35 -8.27 0.13 -2.51
CA THR A 35 -8.69 0.41 -1.13
C THR A 35 -8.10 -0.60 -0.16
N ALA A 36 -7.68 -0.12 1.01
CA ALA A 36 -7.27 -0.94 2.13
C ALA A 36 -8.28 -0.85 3.26
N GLN A 37 -8.71 -1.99 3.79
CA GLN A 37 -9.56 -2.04 4.99
C GLN A 37 -8.69 -2.24 6.22
N LEU A 38 -8.92 -1.43 7.26
CA LEU A 38 -8.19 -1.52 8.52
C LEU A 38 -8.82 -2.53 9.48
N ARG A 39 -8.03 -2.99 10.46
CA ARG A 39 -8.44 -3.92 11.53
C ARG A 39 -9.32 -3.25 12.61
N ASP A 40 -9.62 -1.97 12.50
CA ASP A 40 -10.42 -1.28 13.52
C ASP A 40 -11.88 -1.79 13.60
N GLU A 41 -12.57 -1.44 14.68
CA GLU A 41 -13.96 -1.83 14.92
C GLU A 41 -14.91 -1.29 13.84
N ALA A 42 -14.58 -0.12 13.28
CA ALA A 42 -15.36 0.53 12.23
C ALA A 42 -15.13 -0.08 10.83
N ARG A 43 -14.14 -0.97 10.68
CA ARG A 43 -13.64 -1.50 9.42
C ARG A 43 -13.38 -0.39 8.40
N GLN A 44 -12.72 0.68 8.83
CA GLN A 44 -12.48 1.85 7.98
C GLN A 44 -11.76 1.44 6.69
N ALA A 45 -12.23 1.96 5.56
CA ALA A 45 -11.59 1.80 4.26
C ALA A 45 -10.80 3.06 3.90
N VAL A 46 -9.50 2.90 3.67
CA VAL A 46 -8.60 3.93 3.17
C VAL A 46 -8.45 3.76 1.66
N THR A 47 -8.55 4.85 0.92
CA THR A 47 -8.32 4.85 -0.53
C THR A 47 -6.84 5.09 -0.80
N LEU A 48 -6.12 4.06 -1.25
CA LEU A 48 -4.71 4.15 -1.59
C LEU A 48 -4.51 4.74 -2.98
N ILE A 49 -5.39 4.40 -3.92
CA ILE A 49 -5.44 4.95 -5.28
C ILE A 49 -6.91 5.23 -5.57
N ASP A 50 -7.26 6.46 -5.92
CA ASP A 50 -8.63 6.90 -6.14
C ASP A 50 -9.22 6.46 -7.50
N GLY A 51 -8.36 6.15 -8.46
CA GLY A 51 -8.68 5.75 -9.83
C GLY A 51 -8.84 6.92 -10.81
N THR A 52 -8.49 8.15 -10.41
CA THR A 52 -8.79 9.37 -11.19
C THR A 52 -7.75 9.70 -12.26
N THR A 53 -6.58 9.07 -12.25
CA THR A 53 -5.49 9.36 -13.18
C THR A 53 -5.74 8.92 -14.63
N GLY A 54 -6.88 8.27 -14.90
CA GLY A 54 -7.27 7.77 -16.23
C GLY A 54 -6.48 6.54 -16.70
N VAL A 55 -5.32 6.28 -16.12
CA VAL A 55 -4.54 5.05 -16.35
C VAL A 55 -5.03 3.98 -15.39
N ARG A 56 -5.48 2.84 -15.92
CA ARG A 56 -5.96 1.73 -15.08
C ARG A 56 -4.78 0.91 -14.54
N PRO A 57 -4.71 0.63 -13.22
CA PRO A 57 -3.75 -0.31 -12.67
C PRO A 57 -3.90 -1.73 -13.26
N PRO A 58 -2.81 -2.52 -13.33
CA PRO A 58 -2.88 -3.94 -13.67
C PRO A 58 -3.88 -4.73 -12.80
N PRO A 59 -4.50 -5.81 -13.31
CA PRO A 59 -5.52 -6.56 -12.57
C PRO A 59 -5.02 -7.21 -11.27
N ASP A 60 -3.71 -7.43 -11.15
CA ASP A 60 -3.05 -8.01 -9.99
C ASP A 60 -2.43 -6.96 -9.05
N PHE A 61 -2.69 -5.67 -9.28
CA PHE A 61 -1.97 -4.58 -8.61
C PHE A 61 -2.11 -4.57 -7.07
N HIS A 62 -3.28 -4.95 -6.54
CA HIS A 62 -3.50 -5.16 -5.11
C HIS A 62 -2.65 -6.32 -4.55
N ARG A 63 -2.43 -7.38 -5.34
CA ARG A 63 -1.59 -8.53 -4.95
C ARG A 63 -0.11 -8.17 -4.94
N ARG A 64 0.33 -7.32 -5.87
CA ARG A 64 1.70 -6.80 -5.89
C ARG A 64 2.04 -6.02 -4.61
N LEU A 65 1.08 -5.25 -4.07
CA LEU A 65 1.24 -4.59 -2.78
C LEU A 65 1.44 -5.61 -1.64
N VAL A 66 0.56 -6.60 -1.55
CA VAL A 66 0.65 -7.65 -0.51
C VAL A 66 1.98 -8.39 -0.58
N ARG A 67 2.44 -8.71 -1.80
CA ARG A 67 3.73 -9.34 -2.02
C ARG A 67 4.90 -8.46 -1.59
N LEU A 68 4.89 -7.18 -1.99
CA LEU A 68 5.94 -6.23 -1.60
C LEU A 68 6.01 -6.05 -0.07
N VAL A 69 4.86 -5.93 0.60
CA VAL A 69 4.80 -5.85 2.07
C VAL A 69 5.40 -7.09 2.71
N ALA A 70 5.11 -8.28 2.18
CA ALA A 70 5.69 -9.53 2.68
C ALA A 70 7.21 -9.59 2.45
N GLU A 71 7.71 -9.11 1.31
CA GLU A 71 9.15 -9.03 1.01
C GLU A 71 9.88 -8.04 1.95
N LEU A 72 9.22 -6.93 2.33
CA LEU A 72 9.77 -5.95 3.26
C LEU A 72 9.64 -6.36 4.73
N ALA A 73 8.81 -7.35 5.06
CA ALA A 73 8.63 -7.84 6.42
C ALA A 73 9.88 -8.55 6.98
N ASP A 74 10.85 -8.87 6.12
CA ASP A 74 12.16 -9.42 6.48
C ASP A 74 13.28 -8.37 6.39
N ALA A 75 12.96 -7.12 6.01
CA ALA A 75 13.93 -6.04 5.88
C ALA A 75 14.31 -5.44 7.24
N SER A 76 15.46 -4.78 7.31
CA SER A 76 15.85 -3.97 8.47
C SER A 76 15.36 -2.53 8.32
N GLY A 77 14.74 -1.99 9.37
CA GLY A 77 14.32 -0.59 9.42
C GLY A 77 12.89 -0.32 8.94
N ALA A 78 12.48 0.95 9.04
CA ALA A 78 11.19 1.41 8.55
C ALA A 78 11.23 1.61 7.03
N GLN A 79 10.13 1.27 6.35
CA GLN A 79 10.00 1.35 4.90
C GLN A 79 8.71 2.07 4.54
N LEU A 80 8.77 2.97 3.57
CA LEU A 80 7.62 3.61 2.96
C LEU A 80 7.35 2.98 1.59
N VAL A 81 6.16 2.42 1.43
CA VAL A 81 5.64 1.97 0.14
C VAL A 81 4.75 3.06 -0.44
N ARG A 82 5.03 3.51 -1.65
CA ARG A 82 4.18 4.45 -2.38
C ARG A 82 3.88 3.95 -3.78
N THR A 83 2.81 4.49 -4.35
CA THR A 83 2.47 4.22 -5.75
C THR A 83 3.17 5.21 -6.68
N VAL A 84 3.55 4.74 -7.87
CA VAL A 84 4.07 5.56 -8.96
C VAL A 84 3.32 5.17 -10.23
N CYS A 85 2.89 6.17 -11.00
CA CYS A 85 2.38 6.02 -12.35
C CYS A 85 3.25 6.86 -13.28
N ASP A 86 4.13 6.21 -14.04
CA ASP A 86 5.01 6.82 -15.03
C ASP A 86 4.81 6.15 -16.40
N GLU A 87 5.71 6.38 -17.36
CA GLU A 87 5.66 5.77 -18.70
C GLU A 87 5.68 4.23 -18.67
N GLY A 88 6.24 3.63 -17.62
CA GLY A 88 6.22 2.18 -17.37
C GLY A 88 4.92 1.68 -16.76
N GLY A 89 3.95 2.57 -16.52
CA GLY A 89 2.68 2.28 -15.90
C GLY A 89 2.72 2.27 -14.37
N TRP A 90 1.69 1.66 -13.78
CA TRP A 90 1.54 1.62 -12.33
C TRP A 90 2.49 0.62 -11.68
N ARG A 91 3.20 1.07 -10.65
CA ARG A 91 4.06 0.26 -9.79
C ARG A 91 4.02 0.70 -8.34
N TRP A 92 4.29 -0.24 -7.44
CA TRP A 92 4.61 0.06 -6.05
C TRP A 92 6.12 0.20 -5.92
N VAL A 93 6.58 1.19 -5.17
CA VAL A 93 7.99 1.40 -4.86
C VAL A 93 8.13 1.47 -3.35
N ALA A 94 9.23 0.90 -2.85
CA ALA A 94 9.61 0.99 -1.45
C ALA A 94 10.85 1.87 -1.32
N GLU A 95 10.88 2.72 -0.30
CA GLU A 95 12.03 3.52 0.07
C GLU A 95 12.22 3.50 1.59
N PRO A 96 13.46 3.58 2.10
CA PRO A 96 13.71 3.75 3.53
C PRO A 96 13.06 5.03 4.06
N LEU A 97 12.54 4.96 5.28
CA LEU A 97 11.95 6.09 6.01
C LEU A 97 12.99 6.80 6.87
#